data_AF-A0A7J4I7L5-F1
#
_entry.id   AF-A0A7J4I7L5-F1
#
_cell.length_a   1.000
_cell.length_b   1.000
_cell.length_c   1.000
_cell.angle_alpha   90.00
_cell.angle_beta   90.00
_cell.angle_gamma   90.00
#
_symmetry.space_group_name_H-M   'P 1'
#
loop_
_entity.id
_entity.type
_entity.pdbx_description
1 polymer ?
#
loop_
_entity_poly.entity_id
_entity_poly.type
_entity_poly.pdbx_seq_one_letter_code
_entity_poly.pdbx_strand_id
1 'polypeptide(L)'
;MGFSQFAAAVLVSYIGLPVGVFLASMTKEELPTARKYFPLLQKLAIITIAAFALDYFAAGVATRTASYIVLLFLLLFHLAVPLYYAAFGFLAFAVSAIPEALLVISSLVFLFGMLTGSASFPERLKKGDALQAARELLARNALYPAAAMVTYFISVYV
;
A
#
# COMPACT_ATOMS: atom_id res chain seq x y z
N MET A 1 -5.19 8.12 -19.05
CA MET A 1 -4.26 6.98 -18.91
C MET A 1 -4.95 5.70 -19.33
N GLY A 2 -4.24 4.71 -19.88
CA GLY A 2 -4.84 3.42 -20.25
C GLY A 2 -4.98 2.47 -19.06
N PHE A 3 -5.95 1.54 -19.10
CA PHE A 3 -6.12 0.51 -18.05
C PHE A 3 -4.85 -0.30 -17.78
N SER A 4 -4.10 -0.67 -18.84
CA SER A 4 -2.85 -1.42 -18.71
C SER A 4 -1.77 -0.67 -17.93
N GLN A 5 -1.65 0.64 -18.12
CA GLN A 5 -0.70 1.50 -17.40
C GLN A 5 -1.07 1.60 -15.91
N PHE A 6 -2.36 1.78 -15.62
CA PHE A 6 -2.88 1.79 -14.26
C PHE A 6 -2.65 0.44 -13.55
N ALA A 7 -3.02 -0.67 -14.20
CA ALA A 7 -2.84 -2.01 -13.67
C ALA A 7 -1.37 -2.32 -13.38
N ALA A 8 -0.45 -1.92 -14.26
CA ALA A 8 0.98 -2.04 -14.03
C ALA A 8 1.44 -1.26 -12.80
N ALA A 9 1.00 0.00 -12.64
CA ALA A 9 1.35 0.83 -11.48
C ALA A 9 0.86 0.24 -10.15
N VAL A 10 -0.33 -0.37 -10.15
CA VAL A 10 -0.91 -1.06 -8.98
C VAL A 10 -0.20 -2.38 -8.68
N LEU A 11 0.17 -3.15 -9.71
CA LEU A 11 0.91 -4.40 -9.49
C LEU A 11 2.32 -4.11 -8.98
N VAL A 12 3.00 -3.10 -9.52
CA VAL A 12 4.34 -2.70 -9.09
C VAL A 12 4.34 -2.23 -7.64
N SER A 13 3.37 -1.39 -7.24
CA SER A 13 3.25 -0.97 -5.84
C SER A 13 2.97 -2.14 -4.91
N TYR A 14 2.24 -3.16 -5.39
CA TYR A 14 1.94 -4.37 -4.64
C TYR A 14 3.15 -5.29 -4.40
N ILE A 15 4.15 -5.24 -5.28
CA ILE A 15 5.42 -5.99 -5.16
C ILE A 15 6.25 -5.53 -3.95
N GLY A 16 5.95 -4.38 -3.34
CA GLY A 16 6.61 -3.97 -2.09
C GLY A 16 6.51 -5.03 -0.99
N LEU A 17 5.37 -5.72 -0.90
CA LEU A 17 5.13 -6.78 0.08
C LEU A 17 6.16 -7.94 -0.01
N PRO A 18 6.28 -8.65 -1.15
CA PRO A 18 7.26 -9.73 -1.28
C PRO A 18 8.69 -9.21 -1.12
N VAL A 19 9.02 -8.02 -1.63
CA VAL A 19 10.35 -7.41 -1.45
C VAL A 19 10.68 -7.26 0.04
N GLY A 20 9.74 -6.75 0.83
CA GLY A 20 9.90 -6.65 2.28
C GLY A 20 10.14 -7.99 2.98
N VAL A 21 9.45 -9.04 2.55
CA VAL A 21 9.64 -10.40 3.06
C VAL A 21 11.03 -10.94 2.71
N PHE A 22 11.48 -10.72 1.48
CA PHE A 22 12.82 -11.13 1.05
C PHE A 22 13.92 -10.41 1.82
N LEU A 23 13.80 -9.08 2.01
CA LEU A 23 14.75 -8.31 2.82
C LEU A 23 14.84 -8.86 4.25
N ALA A 24 13.70 -9.08 4.91
CA ALA A 24 13.66 -9.68 6.25
C ALA A 24 14.26 -11.08 6.32
N SER A 25 14.15 -11.87 5.24
CA SER A 25 14.76 -13.19 5.16
C SER A 25 16.29 -13.16 5.11
N MET A 26 16.87 -12.07 4.59
CA MET A 26 18.32 -11.86 4.47
C MET A 26 18.91 -11.23 5.72
N THR A 27 18.18 -10.34 6.41
CA THR A 27 18.66 -9.59 7.59
C THR A 27 18.01 -10.03 8.90
N LYS A 28 17.95 -11.35 9.16
CA LYS A 28 17.25 -11.92 10.33
C LYS A 28 17.76 -11.38 11.68
N GLU A 29 19.03 -11.02 11.75
CA GLU A 29 19.66 -10.48 12.96
C GLU A 29 19.17 -9.07 13.31
N GLU A 30 18.73 -8.29 12.32
CA GLU A 30 18.28 -6.89 12.49
C GLU A 30 16.78 -6.80 12.82
N LEU A 31 16.02 -7.88 12.60
CA LEU A 31 14.57 -7.93 12.79
C LEU A 31 14.08 -7.55 14.21
N PRO A 32 14.74 -7.95 15.32
CA PRO A 32 14.27 -7.58 16.65
C PRO A 32 14.24 -6.05 16.85
N THR A 33 15.30 -5.37 16.39
CA THR A 33 15.41 -3.91 16.43
C THR A 33 14.41 -3.28 15.46
N ALA A 34 14.35 -3.78 14.23
CA ALA A 34 13.50 -3.23 13.18
C ALA A 34 11.99 -3.34 13.51
N ARG A 35 11.55 -4.42 14.18
CA ARG A 35 10.15 -4.59 14.63
C ARG A 35 9.66 -3.48 15.56
N LYS A 36 10.55 -2.85 16.33
CA LYS A 36 10.21 -1.69 17.17
C LYS A 36 9.90 -0.45 16.34
N TYR A 37 10.61 -0.26 15.23
CA TYR A 37 10.54 0.95 14.41
C TYR A 37 9.60 0.83 13.20
N PHE A 38 9.35 -0.38 12.70
CA PHE A 38 8.45 -0.57 11.55
C PHE A 38 7.05 0.00 11.74
N PRO A 39 6.38 -0.12 12.90
CA PRO A 39 5.07 0.52 13.09
C PRO A 39 5.14 2.05 13.00
N LEU A 40 6.24 2.66 13.47
CA LEU A 40 6.45 4.10 13.36
C LEU A 40 6.67 4.51 11.89
N LEU A 41 7.51 3.76 11.17
CA LEU A 41 7.79 4.00 9.75
C LEU A 41 6.54 3.80 8.89
N GLN A 42 5.69 2.81 9.20
CA GLN A 42 4.40 2.60 8.54
C GLN A 42 3.45 3.79 8.77
N LYS A 43 3.37 4.31 10.00
CA LYS A 43 2.58 5.52 10.28
C LYS A 43 3.10 6.72 9.51
N LEU A 44 4.42 6.94 9.49
CA LEU A 44 5.02 8.00 8.69
C LEU A 44 4.70 7.84 7.20
N ALA A 45 4.79 6.62 6.66
CA ALA A 45 4.42 6.34 5.28
C ALA A 45 2.93 6.65 5.01
N ILE A 46 2.01 6.28 5.92
CA ILE A 46 0.59 6.64 5.81
C ILE A 46 0.40 8.15 5.80
N ILE A 47 1.06 8.89 6.70
CA ILE A 47 1.01 10.37 6.74
C ILE A 47 1.52 10.96 5.43
N THR A 48 2.64 10.46 4.91
CA THR A 48 3.23 10.96 3.66
C THR A 48 2.32 10.67 2.46
N ILE A 49 1.77 9.45 2.36
CA ILE A 49 0.79 9.09 1.33
C ILE A 49 -0.44 10.01 1.40
N ALA A 50 -0.93 10.26 2.61
CA ALA A 50 -2.03 11.18 2.85
C ALA A 50 -1.69 12.59 2.35
N ALA A 51 -0.56 13.16 2.79
CA ALA A 51 -0.13 14.51 2.44
C ALA A 51 0.00 14.70 0.92
N PHE A 52 0.67 13.77 0.23
CA PHE A 52 0.81 13.85 -1.22
C PHE A 52 -0.53 13.70 -1.94
N ALA A 53 -1.39 12.79 -1.50
CA ALA A 53 -2.70 12.66 -2.10
C ALA A 53 -3.49 13.98 -2.02
N LEU A 54 -3.44 14.68 -0.88
CA LEU A 54 -4.15 15.94 -0.68
C LEU A 54 -3.70 17.05 -1.63
N ASP A 55 -2.41 17.09 -1.94
CA ASP A 55 -1.84 18.03 -2.89
C ASP A 55 -2.38 17.75 -4.31
N TYR A 56 -2.45 16.47 -4.69
CA TYR A 56 -2.87 16.04 -6.03
C TYR A 56 -4.39 15.93 -6.24
N PHE A 57 -5.19 15.86 -5.17
CA PHE A 57 -6.65 15.93 -5.29
C PHE A 57 -7.06 17.35 -5.68
N ALA A 58 -6.92 17.70 -6.96
CA ALA A 58 -7.57 18.85 -7.59
C ALA A 58 -9.08 18.57 -7.78
N ALA A 59 -9.73 18.02 -6.76
CA ALA A 59 -11.13 17.63 -6.76
C ALA A 59 -11.95 18.63 -5.94
N GLY A 60 -13.26 18.70 -6.18
CA GLY A 60 -14.17 19.59 -5.46
C GLY A 60 -14.06 19.43 -3.94
N VAL A 61 -14.49 20.46 -3.19
CA VAL A 61 -14.37 20.51 -1.71
C VAL A 61 -14.91 19.23 -1.04
N ALA A 62 -15.98 18.64 -1.57
CA ALA A 62 -16.59 17.43 -1.06
C ALA A 62 -15.68 16.18 -1.14
N THR A 63 -15.03 15.93 -2.27
CA THR A 63 -14.13 14.77 -2.46
C THR A 63 -12.83 14.93 -1.68
N ARG A 64 -12.29 16.15 -1.58
CA ARG A 64 -11.19 16.45 -0.65
C ARG A 64 -11.58 16.13 0.79
N THR A 65 -12.75 16.58 1.24
CA THR A 65 -13.25 16.34 2.61
C THR A 65 -13.47 14.86 2.90
N ALA A 66 -14.04 14.10 1.96
CA ALA A 66 -14.19 12.65 2.11
C ALA A 66 -12.84 11.94 2.22
N SER A 67 -11.86 12.30 1.38
CA SER A 67 -10.49 11.77 1.46
C SER A 67 -9.82 12.13 2.79
N TYR A 68 -10.01 13.35 3.32
CA TYR A 68 -9.53 13.75 4.65
C TYR A 68 -10.09 12.87 5.76
N ILE A 69 -11.40 12.61 5.76
CA ILE A 69 -12.05 11.78 6.78
C ILE A 69 -11.52 10.35 6.72
N VAL A 70 -11.36 9.78 5.52
CA VAL A 70 -10.81 8.44 5.33
C VAL A 70 -9.35 8.38 5.81
N LEU A 71 -8.50 9.34 5.43
CA LEU A 71 -7.09 9.36 5.84
C LEU A 71 -6.94 9.59 7.35
N LEU A 72 -7.74 10.47 7.95
CA LEU A 72 -7.75 10.70 9.39
C LEU A 72 -8.22 9.44 10.14
N PHE A 73 -9.25 8.75 9.62
CA PHE A 73 -9.69 7.47 10.16
C PHE A 73 -8.58 6.42 10.09
N LEU A 74 -7.89 6.29 8.95
CA LEU A 74 -6.74 5.38 8.83
C LEU A 74 -5.62 5.73 9.82
N LEU A 75 -5.38 7.02 10.09
CA LEU A 75 -4.34 7.47 11.02
C LEU A 75 -4.70 7.23 12.50
N LEU A 76 -5.96 7.46 12.86
CA LEU A 76 -6.43 7.38 14.25
C LEU A 76 -6.70 5.95 14.69
N PHE A 77 -7.15 5.09 13.77
CA PHE A 77 -7.52 3.72 14.10
C PHE A 77 -6.41 2.75 13.69
N HIS A 78 -5.99 1.87 14.61
CA HIS A 78 -5.09 0.76 14.28
C HIS A 78 -5.86 -0.30 13.49
N LEU A 79 -5.97 -0.08 12.18
CA LEU A 79 -6.64 -0.99 11.28
C LEU A 79 -5.74 -2.18 10.90
N ALA A 80 -6.38 -3.25 10.44
CA ALA A 80 -5.66 -4.37 9.87
C ALA A 80 -4.99 -3.94 8.54
N VAL A 81 -3.78 -4.46 8.29
CA VAL A 81 -3.00 -4.20 7.06
C VAL A 81 -3.82 -4.26 5.76
N PRO A 82 -4.72 -5.25 5.55
CA PRO A 82 -5.53 -5.31 4.33
C PRO A 82 -6.44 -4.10 4.12
N LEU A 83 -6.89 -3.44 5.20
CA LEU A 83 -7.75 -2.26 5.12
C LEU A 83 -6.98 -1.02 4.67
N TYR A 84 -5.73 -0.84 5.13
CA TYR A 84 -4.85 0.22 4.61
C TYR A 84 -4.61 0.02 3.11
N TYR A 85 -4.34 -1.22 2.72
CA TYR A 85 -4.17 -1.59 1.32
C TYR A 85 -5.41 -1.31 0.48
N ALA A 86 -6.62 -1.68 0.94
CA ALA A 86 -7.86 -1.34 0.25
C ALA A 86 -8.02 0.19 0.06
N ALA A 87 -7.72 0.99 1.10
CA ALA A 87 -7.79 2.44 1.01
C ALA A 87 -6.76 3.03 0.04
N PHE A 88 -5.53 2.49 0.02
CA PHE A 88 -4.53 2.87 -0.99
C PHE A 88 -4.96 2.51 -2.41
N GLY A 89 -5.78 1.48 -2.58
CA GLY A 89 -6.32 1.08 -3.88
C GLY A 89 -7.30 2.11 -4.42
N PHE A 90 -8.21 2.56 -3.55
CA PHE A 90 -9.09 3.67 -3.86
C PHE A 90 -8.31 4.96 -4.13
N LEU A 91 -7.26 5.21 -3.35
CA LEU A 91 -6.39 6.37 -3.52
C LEU A 91 -5.70 6.38 -4.90
N ALA A 92 -5.11 5.24 -5.28
CA ALA A 92 -4.46 5.06 -6.57
C ALA A 92 -5.45 5.32 -7.72
N PHE A 93 -6.67 4.79 -7.61
CA PHE A 93 -7.75 5.11 -8.55
C PHE A 93 -8.03 6.62 -8.59
N ALA A 94 -8.19 7.26 -7.44
CA ALA A 94 -8.58 8.66 -7.37
C ALA A 94 -7.53 9.63 -7.95
N VAL A 95 -6.24 9.27 -7.86
CA VAL A 95 -5.14 10.06 -8.46
C VAL A 95 -4.79 9.62 -9.90
N SER A 96 -5.46 8.59 -10.44
CA SER A 96 -5.11 7.98 -11.73
C SER A 96 -5.23 8.92 -12.94
N ALA A 97 -5.97 10.03 -12.80
CA ALA A 97 -6.05 11.06 -13.84
C ALA A 97 -4.73 11.83 -14.04
N ILE A 98 -3.84 11.83 -13.04
CA ILE A 98 -2.57 12.57 -13.02
C ILE A 98 -1.42 11.55 -12.93
N PRO A 99 -0.71 11.26 -14.04
CA PRO A 99 0.32 10.24 -14.08
C PRO A 99 1.44 10.42 -13.03
N GLU A 100 1.86 11.65 -12.79
CA GLU A 100 2.88 12.01 -11.81
C GLU A 100 2.43 11.67 -10.39
N ALA A 101 1.17 11.98 -10.06
CA ALA A 101 0.57 11.67 -8.77
C ALA A 101 0.45 10.16 -8.55
N LEU A 102 0.01 9.43 -9.58
CA LEU A 102 -0.07 7.97 -9.52
C LEU A 102 1.31 7.35 -9.27
N LEU A 103 2.35 7.83 -9.96
CA LEU A 103 3.70 7.33 -9.77
C LEU A 103 4.17 7.56 -8.32
N VAL A 104 3.99 8.77 -7.78
CA VAL A 104 4.34 9.10 -6.39
C VAL A 104 3.58 8.20 -5.40
N ILE A 105 2.26 8.08 -5.55
CA ILE A 105 1.43 7.25 -4.66
C ILE A 105 1.83 5.77 -4.77
N SER A 106 2.03 5.24 -5.98
CA SER A 106 2.49 3.86 -6.18
C SER A 106 3.85 3.60 -5.55
N SER A 107 4.80 4.52 -5.65
CA SER A 107 6.10 4.42 -4.99
C SER A 107 5.98 4.43 -3.47
N LEU A 108 5.12 5.28 -2.90
CA LEU A 108 4.91 5.33 -1.46
C LEU A 108 4.20 4.07 -0.95
N VAL A 109 3.22 3.54 -1.68
CA VAL A 109 2.55 2.27 -1.37
C VAL A 109 3.53 1.09 -1.47
N PHE A 110 4.47 1.13 -2.43
CA PHE A 110 5.57 0.17 -2.49
C PHE A 110 6.44 0.22 -1.23
N LEU A 111 6.87 1.41 -0.78
CA LEU A 111 7.65 1.59 0.44
C LEU A 111 6.89 1.08 1.67
N PHE A 112 5.61 1.45 1.80
CA PHE A 112 4.75 0.92 2.87
C PHE A 112 4.68 -0.61 2.83
N GLY A 113 4.61 -1.18 1.62
CA GLY A 113 4.58 -2.62 1.42
C GLY A 113 5.87 -3.32 1.84
N MET A 114 7.02 -2.73 1.56
CA MET A 114 8.30 -3.25 2.04
C MET A 114 8.36 -3.28 3.56
N LEU A 115 8.00 -2.18 4.23
CA LEU A 115 7.97 -2.13 5.69
C LEU A 115 7.03 -3.19 6.26
N THR A 116 5.86 -3.35 5.64
CA THR A 116 4.85 -4.32 6.03
C THR A 116 5.30 -5.76 5.83
N GLY A 117 5.89 -6.08 4.68
CA GLY A 117 6.45 -7.40 4.41
C GLY A 117 7.56 -7.76 5.39
N SER A 118 8.44 -6.80 5.69
CA SER A 118 9.52 -7.00 6.65
C SER A 118 9.04 -7.17 8.10
N ALA A 119 8.04 -6.37 8.51
CA ALA A 119 7.44 -6.47 9.85
C ALA A 119 6.62 -7.73 10.04
N SER A 120 5.93 -8.19 8.98
CA SER A 120 5.03 -9.33 9.02
C SER A 120 5.74 -10.68 8.94
N PHE A 121 7.08 -10.69 8.91
CA PHE A 121 7.90 -11.90 8.93
C PHE A 121 7.61 -12.67 10.24
N PRO A 122 6.77 -13.74 10.24
CA PRO A 122 6.32 -14.36 11.48
C PRO A 122 7.41 -15.23 12.06
N GLU A 123 7.32 -15.55 13.36
CA GLU A 123 8.15 -16.59 13.98
C GLU A 123 8.03 -17.97 13.28
N ARG A 124 6.92 -18.21 12.56
CA ARG A 124 6.71 -19.40 11.70
C ARG A 124 7.75 -19.55 10.58
N LEU A 125 8.50 -18.49 10.24
CA LEU A 125 9.58 -18.49 9.23
C LEU A 125 10.94 -19.00 9.74
N LYS A 126 11.04 -19.51 10.98
CA LYS A 126 12.21 -20.33 11.38
C LYS A 126 12.44 -21.55 10.46
N LYS A 127 11.44 -21.95 9.66
CA LYS A 127 11.49 -23.13 8.76
C LYS A 127 11.88 -22.84 7.30
N GLY A 128 12.17 -21.59 6.91
CA GLY A 128 12.95 -21.33 5.70
C GLY A 128 12.23 -21.07 4.36
N ASP A 129 10.91 -20.92 4.30
CA ASP A 129 10.22 -20.66 3.02
C ASP A 129 9.70 -19.21 2.88
N ALA A 130 10.59 -18.31 2.46
CA ALA A 130 10.26 -16.91 2.19
C ALA A 130 9.23 -16.74 1.05
N LEU A 131 9.22 -17.67 0.09
CA LEU A 131 8.28 -17.65 -1.04
C LEU A 131 6.86 -17.94 -0.56
N GLN A 132 6.68 -18.91 0.34
CA GLN A 132 5.38 -19.21 0.92
C GLN A 132 4.84 -18.02 1.73
N ALA A 133 5.69 -17.37 2.54
CA ALA A 133 5.30 -16.18 3.30
C ALA A 133 4.91 -15.01 2.39
N ALA A 134 5.66 -14.77 1.32
CA ALA A 134 5.32 -13.76 0.32
C ALA A 134 3.94 -14.04 -0.32
N ARG A 135 3.68 -15.29 -0.70
CA ARG A 135 2.38 -15.70 -1.27
C ARG A 135 1.22 -15.51 -0.30
N GLU A 136 1.37 -15.90 0.97
CA GLU A 136 0.33 -15.69 1.97
C GLU A 136 0.05 -14.21 2.19
N LEU A 137 1.11 -13.38 2.23
CA LEU A 137 0.94 -11.94 2.42
C LEU A 137 0.25 -11.28 1.22
N LEU A 138 0.60 -11.69 0.00
CA LEU A 138 -0.06 -11.26 -1.23
C LEU A 138 -1.52 -11.76 -1.32
N ALA A 139 -1.85 -12.94 -0.77
CA ALA A 139 -3.24 -13.40 -0.74
C ALA A 139 -4.07 -12.56 0.23
N ARG A 140 -3.54 -12.28 1.42
CA ARG A 140 -4.24 -11.52 2.47
C ARG A 140 -4.52 -10.07 2.12
N ASN A 141 -3.68 -9.46 1.28
CA ASN A 141 -3.79 -8.04 0.90
C ASN A 141 -4.32 -7.84 -0.52
N ALA A 142 -4.84 -8.90 -1.17
CA ALA A 142 -5.31 -8.87 -2.56
C ALA A 142 -6.48 -7.90 -2.79
N LEU A 143 -7.11 -7.42 -1.70
CA LEU A 143 -8.09 -6.35 -1.73
C LEU A 143 -7.54 -5.06 -2.35
N TYR A 144 -6.24 -4.77 -2.26
CA TYR A 144 -5.66 -3.60 -2.91
C TYR A 144 -5.76 -3.62 -4.44
N PRO A 145 -5.15 -4.59 -5.15
CA PRO A 145 -5.26 -4.62 -6.60
C PRO A 145 -6.71 -4.84 -7.04
N ALA A 146 -7.49 -5.63 -6.30
CA ALA A 146 -8.90 -5.83 -6.60
C ALA A 146 -9.70 -4.51 -6.54
N ALA A 147 -9.61 -3.78 -5.43
CA ALA A 147 -10.33 -2.52 -5.26
C ALA A 147 -9.90 -1.52 -6.35
N ALA A 148 -8.60 -1.31 -6.53
CA ALA A 148 -8.06 -0.37 -7.50
C ALA A 148 -8.51 -0.68 -8.94
N MET A 149 -8.31 -1.92 -9.39
CA MET A 149 -8.61 -2.33 -10.77
C MET A 149 -10.11 -2.33 -11.05
N VAL A 150 -10.93 -2.81 -10.12
CA VAL A 150 -12.40 -2.81 -10.29
C VAL A 150 -12.93 -1.39 -10.34
N THR A 151 -12.52 -0.50 -9.43
CA THR A 151 -12.99 0.89 -9.45
C THR A 151 -12.59 1.61 -10.73
N TYR A 152 -11.35 1.41 -11.19
CA TYR A 152 -10.89 2.03 -12.43
C TYR A 152 -11.62 1.47 -13.66
N PHE A 153 -11.79 0.15 -13.74
CA PHE A 153 -12.50 -0.49 -14.85
C PHE A 153 -13.94 0.03 -14.97
N ILE A 154 -14.69 0.06 -13.87
CA ILE A 154 -16.06 0.59 -13.86
C ILE A 154 -16.06 2.05 -14.33
N SER A 155 -15.16 2.90 -13.82
CA SER A 155 -15.16 4.33 -14.16
C SER A 155 -14.85 4.66 -15.63
N VAL A 156 -14.17 3.76 -16.34
CA VAL A 156 -13.71 3.99 -17.72
C VAL A 156 -14.59 3.29 -18.75
N TYR A 157 -15.18 2.14 -18.40
CA TYR A 157 -15.85 1.26 -19.36
C TYR A 157 -17.35 1.06 -19.11
N VAL A 158 -17.90 1.54 -18.00
CA VAL A 158 -19.33 1.45 -17.63
C VAL A 158 -19.91 2.85 -17.47
#